data_AF-A0A9X2JR96-F1
#
_entry.id   AF-A0A9X2JR96-F1
#
_cell.length_a   1.000
_cell.length_b   1.000
_cell.length_c   1.000
_cell.angle_alpha   90.00
_cell.angle_beta   90.00
_cell.angle_gamma   90.00
#
_symmetry.space_group_name_H-M   'P 1'
#
loop_
_entity.id
_entity.type
_entity.pdbx_description
1 polymer ?
#
loop_
_entity_poly.entity_id
_entity_poly.type
_entity_poly.pdbx_seq_one_letter_code
_entity_poly.pdbx_strand_id
1 'polypeptide(L)'
;MIASTDNESWLIDCGDEIVQKKAECGLSGLSDWERLVYCLWVADYSIRNAGDLGAAEDLYEDYRKDLLFFSRELELTKTSEFFALATEFLPEKYEQRFEDICREVRKAKPNV
;
A
#
# COMPACT_ATOMS: atom_id res chain seq x y z
N MET A 1 10.91 -0.94 22.04
CA MET A 1 9.67 -0.73 21.27
C MET A 1 9.79 -1.57 20.02
N ILE A 2 9.09 -2.69 19.93
CA ILE A 2 9.10 -3.58 18.74
C ILE A 2 7.62 -3.94 18.51
N ALA A 3 6.94 -3.08 17.76
CA ALA A 3 5.60 -3.35 17.25
C ALA A 3 5.55 -3.25 15.71
N SER A 4 6.66 -2.84 15.05
CA SER A 4 6.68 -2.63 13.60
C SER A 4 6.79 -3.91 12.77
N THR A 5 7.25 -5.01 13.37
CA THR A 5 7.52 -6.24 12.62
C THR A 5 6.25 -6.96 12.14
N ASP A 6 5.11 -6.82 12.82
CA ASP A 6 3.89 -7.55 12.43
C ASP A 6 3.23 -6.95 11.19
N ASN A 7 3.10 -5.62 11.12
CA ASN A 7 2.54 -4.94 9.97
C ASN A 7 3.49 -4.94 8.77
N GLU A 8 4.80 -4.87 9.02
CA GLU A 8 5.81 -5.03 7.98
C GLU A 8 5.79 -6.43 7.38
N SER A 9 5.86 -7.48 8.22
CA SER A 9 5.80 -8.86 7.73
C SER A 9 4.49 -9.13 7.01
N TRP A 10 3.36 -8.62 7.55
CA TRP A 10 2.08 -8.73 6.89
C TRP A 10 2.07 -8.10 5.50
N LEU A 11 2.60 -6.88 5.35
CA LEU A 11 2.58 -6.20 4.06
C LEU A 11 3.46 -6.93 3.04
N ILE A 12 4.62 -7.45 3.47
CA ILE A 12 5.51 -8.26 2.63
C ILE A 12 4.80 -9.53 2.17
N ASP A 13 4.33 -10.35 3.11
CA ASP A 13 3.74 -11.66 2.80
C ASP A 13 2.46 -11.50 1.98
N CYS A 14 1.55 -10.61 2.41
CA CYS A 14 0.29 -10.38 1.72
C CYS A 14 0.48 -9.71 0.36
N GLY A 15 1.46 -8.81 0.26
CA GLY A 15 1.81 -8.18 -1.00
C GLY A 15 2.38 -9.18 -2.00
N ASP A 16 3.25 -10.09 -1.56
CA ASP A 16 3.80 -11.16 -2.40
C ASP A 16 2.71 -12.10 -2.92
N GLU A 17 1.75 -12.51 -2.08
CA GLU A 17 0.58 -13.29 -2.52
C GLU A 17 -0.21 -12.56 -3.62
N ILE A 18 -0.42 -11.26 -3.48
CA ILE A 18 -1.15 -10.44 -4.45
C ILE A 18 -0.34 -10.22 -5.73
N VAL A 19 0.99 -10.08 -5.64
CA VAL A 19 1.88 -9.99 -6.81
C VAL A 19 1.82 -11.29 -7.62
N GLN A 20 1.83 -12.44 -6.95
CA GLN A 20 1.66 -13.74 -7.59
C GLN A 20 0.29 -13.83 -8.27
N LYS A 21 -0.80 -13.49 -7.56
CA LYS A 21 -2.15 -13.47 -8.14
C LYS A 21 -2.25 -12.53 -9.34
N LYS A 22 -1.69 -11.33 -9.25
CA LYS A 22 -1.62 -10.36 -10.35
C LYS A 22 -0.89 -10.96 -11.56
N ALA A 23 0.19 -11.70 -11.35
CA ALA A 23 0.92 -12.35 -12.44
C ALA A 23 0.08 -13.43 -13.14
N GLU A 24 -0.81 -14.11 -12.42
CA GLU A 24 -1.68 -15.16 -12.95
C GLU A 24 -2.91 -14.62 -13.69
N CYS A 25 -3.60 -13.62 -13.13
CA CYS A 25 -4.90 -13.15 -13.63
C CYS A 25 -4.95 -11.68 -14.07
N GLY A 26 -3.82 -10.97 -13.99
CA GLY A 26 -3.71 -9.55 -14.29
C GLY A 26 -4.30 -8.65 -13.20
N LEU A 27 -4.09 -7.34 -13.31
CA LEU A 27 -4.65 -6.34 -12.39
C LEU A 27 -6.19 -6.41 -12.33
N SER A 28 -6.84 -6.73 -13.45
CA SER A 28 -8.30 -6.86 -13.52
C SER A 28 -8.86 -7.99 -12.66
N GLY A 29 -8.05 -9.02 -12.36
CA GLY A 29 -8.46 -10.15 -11.53
C GLY A 29 -8.25 -9.94 -10.03
N LEU A 30 -7.72 -8.78 -9.63
CA LEU A 30 -7.62 -8.36 -8.24
C LEU A 30 -8.90 -7.62 -7.81
N SER A 31 -9.36 -7.90 -6.59
CA SER A 31 -10.38 -7.12 -5.90
C SER A 31 -9.86 -5.73 -5.53
N ASP A 32 -10.76 -4.81 -5.18
CA ASP A 32 -10.41 -3.44 -4.80
C ASP A 32 -9.46 -3.40 -3.60
N TRP A 33 -9.68 -4.27 -2.61
CA TRP A 33 -8.78 -4.40 -1.46
C TRP A 33 -7.40 -4.93 -1.87
N GLU A 34 -7.33 -5.93 -2.75
CA GLU A 34 -6.05 -6.46 -3.24
C GLU A 34 -5.29 -5.42 -4.07
N ARG A 35 -5.98 -4.63 -4.90
CA ARG A 35 -5.36 -3.53 -5.64
C ARG A 35 -4.83 -2.46 -4.70
N LEU A 36 -5.57 -2.13 -3.64
CA LEU A 36 -5.08 -1.21 -2.63
C LEU A 36 -3.83 -1.73 -1.93
N VAL A 37 -3.83 -2.99 -1.47
CA VAL A 37 -2.66 -3.61 -0.83
C VAL A 37 -1.47 -3.68 -1.80
N TYR A 38 -1.71 -3.98 -3.08
CA TYR A 38 -0.67 -3.95 -4.10
C TYR A 38 -0.04 -2.56 -4.24
N CYS A 39 -0.86 -1.49 -4.31
CA CYS A 39 -0.34 -0.13 -4.38
C CYS A 39 0.44 0.26 -3.11
N LEU A 40 -0.03 -0.17 -1.94
CA LEU A 40 0.67 0.06 -0.67
C LEU A 40 2.00 -0.70 -0.61
N TRP A 41 2.05 -1.94 -1.10
CA TRP A 41 3.27 -2.74 -1.21
C TRP A 41 4.27 -2.08 -2.17
N VAL A 42 3.83 -1.59 -3.33
CA VAL A 42 4.68 -0.84 -4.27
C VAL A 42 5.28 0.41 -3.60
N ALA A 43 4.47 1.14 -2.84
CA ALA A 43 4.92 2.31 -2.10
C ALA A 43 5.96 1.96 -1.02
N ASP A 44 5.69 0.96 -0.19
CA ASP A 44 6.62 0.49 0.86
C ASP A 44 7.92 -0.05 0.28
N TYR A 45 7.82 -0.87 -0.76
CA TYR A 45 8.97 -1.42 -1.48
C TYR A 45 9.87 -0.32 -2.02
N SER A 46 9.28 0.70 -2.67
CA SER A 46 10.03 1.84 -3.20
C SER A 46 10.76 2.61 -2.10
N ILE A 47 10.08 2.92 -0.99
CA ILE A 47 10.68 3.65 0.13
C ILE A 47 11.83 2.85 0.75
N ARG A 48 11.68 1.53 0.90
CA ARG A 48 12.69 0.67 1.52
C ARG A 48 13.90 0.39 0.63
N ASN A 49 13.69 0.31 -0.68
CA ASN A 49 14.77 -0.05 -1.63
C ASN A 49 15.42 1.16 -2.29
N ALA A 50 14.65 2.23 -2.55
CA ALA A 50 15.12 3.44 -3.22
C ALA A 50 15.17 4.66 -2.29
N GLY A 51 14.53 4.63 -1.13
CA GLY A 51 14.49 5.76 -0.19
C GLY A 51 13.47 6.83 -0.54
N ASP A 52 12.69 6.66 -1.61
CA ASP A 52 11.63 7.57 -2.04
C ASP A 52 10.51 6.83 -2.77
N LEU A 53 9.41 7.55 -3.05
CA LEU A 53 8.27 7.03 -3.81
C LEU A 53 8.35 7.33 -5.31
N GLY A 54 9.37 8.05 -5.79
CA GLY A 54 9.55 8.30 -7.22
C GLY A 54 9.80 7.01 -7.99
N ALA A 55 10.57 6.08 -7.41
CA ALA A 55 10.78 4.75 -7.97
C ALA A 55 9.53 3.83 -7.94
N ALA A 56 8.45 4.25 -7.27
CA ALA A 56 7.20 3.49 -7.23
C ALA A 56 6.47 3.54 -8.58
N GLU A 57 6.57 4.67 -9.31
CA GLU A 57 5.96 4.83 -10.63
C GLU A 57 6.62 3.92 -11.68
N ASP A 58 7.91 3.61 -11.52
CA ASP A 58 8.62 2.64 -12.37
C ASP A 58 8.07 1.21 -12.20
N LEU A 59 7.58 0.88 -11.00
CA LEU A 59 6.99 -0.43 -10.70
C LEU A 59 5.52 -0.49 -11.08
N TYR A 60 4.79 0.58 -10.80
CA TYR A 60 3.41 0.74 -11.19
C TYR A 60 3.04 2.21 -11.36
N GLU A 61 2.93 2.65 -12.61
CA GLU A 61 2.66 4.05 -12.99
C GLU A 61 1.41 4.63 -12.30
N ASP A 62 0.33 3.86 -12.24
CA ASP A 62 -0.93 4.30 -11.64
C ASP A 62 -1.02 4.10 -10.10
N TYR A 63 0.06 3.64 -9.43
CA TYR A 63 -0.02 3.20 -8.01
C TYR A 63 -0.68 4.22 -7.10
N ARG A 64 -0.32 5.50 -7.23
CA ARG A 64 -0.83 6.55 -6.35
C ARG A 64 -2.29 6.87 -6.63
N LYS A 65 -2.66 6.92 -7.91
CA LYS A 65 -4.02 7.19 -8.36
C LYS A 65 -4.96 6.08 -7.88
N ASP A 66 -4.54 4.82 -8.06
CA ASP A 66 -5.30 3.66 -7.64
C ASP A 66 -5.36 3.55 -6.11
N LEU A 67 -4.25 3.80 -5.42
CA LEU A 67 -4.24 3.85 -3.95
C LEU A 67 -5.26 4.85 -3.43
N LEU A 68 -5.27 6.07 -3.97
CA LEU A 68 -6.25 7.10 -3.59
C LEU A 68 -7.68 6.73 -3.95
N PHE A 69 -7.89 6.10 -5.11
CA PHE A 69 -9.21 5.66 -5.53
C PHE A 69 -9.75 4.57 -4.60
N PHE A 70 -9.03 3.46 -4.44
CA PHE A 70 -9.49 2.33 -3.63
C PHE A 70 -9.53 2.63 -2.14
N SER A 71 -8.62 3.46 -1.62
CA SER A 71 -8.71 3.89 -0.21
C SER A 71 -9.96 4.73 0.06
N ARG A 72 -10.47 5.49 -0.92
CA ARG A 72 -11.74 6.21 -0.79
C ARG A 72 -12.95 5.30 -0.92
N GLU A 73 -12.95 4.39 -1.90
CA GLU A 73 -14.02 3.40 -2.08
C GLU A 73 -14.19 2.51 -0.86
N LEU A 74 -13.09 2.19 -0.17
CA LEU A 74 -13.08 1.39 1.06
C LEU A 74 -13.24 2.24 2.35
N GLU A 75 -13.50 3.54 2.22
CA GLU A 75 -13.69 4.48 3.34
C GLU A 75 -12.50 4.55 4.32
N LEU A 76 -11.27 4.40 3.80
CA LEU A 76 -10.02 4.39 4.54
C LEU A 76 -9.42 5.80 4.62
N THR A 77 -9.95 6.59 5.55
CA THR A 77 -9.62 8.00 5.70
C THR A 77 -8.14 8.23 5.98
N LYS A 78 -7.49 7.45 6.85
CA LYS A 78 -6.08 7.70 7.19
C LYS A 78 -5.16 7.48 6.00
N THR A 79 -5.42 6.41 5.24
CA THR A 79 -4.68 6.04 4.05
C THR A 79 -4.89 7.10 2.95
N SER A 80 -6.14 7.43 2.65
CA SER A 80 -6.46 8.40 1.60
C SER A 80 -5.94 9.82 1.90
N GLU A 81 -6.08 10.30 3.14
CA GLU A 81 -5.57 11.62 3.55
C GLU A 81 -4.04 11.69 3.48
N PHE A 82 -3.34 10.66 3.94
CA PHE A 82 -1.89 10.64 3.93
C PHE A 82 -1.33 10.72 2.50
N PHE A 83 -1.81 9.86 1.60
CA PHE A 83 -1.32 9.84 0.22
C PHE A 83 -1.84 11.01 -0.63
N ALA A 84 -2.93 11.68 -0.23
CA ALA A 84 -3.39 12.90 -0.87
C ALA A 84 -2.47 14.08 -0.53
N LEU A 85 -1.97 14.14 0.70
CA LEU A 85 -1.09 15.22 1.19
C LEU A 85 0.39 15.01 0.85
N ALA A 86 0.79 13.80 0.46
CA ALA A 86 2.14 13.43 0.05
C ALA A 86 2.58 14.12 -1.25
N THR A 87 2.72 15.44 -1.24
CA THR A 87 3.11 16.27 -2.40
C THR A 87 4.62 16.28 -2.63
N GLU A 88 5.41 16.24 -1.55
CA GLU A 88 6.86 16.01 -1.52
C GLU A 88 7.16 15.11 -0.31
N PHE A 89 7.89 14.01 -0.51
CA PHE A 89 7.87 12.91 0.44
C PHE A 89 9.13 12.81 1.31
N LEU A 90 8.91 12.67 2.62
CA LEU A 90 9.93 12.37 3.61
C LEU A 90 9.68 10.95 4.12
N PRO A 91 10.59 9.99 3.92
CA PRO A 91 10.48 8.62 4.46
C PRO A 91 10.11 8.59 5.95
N GLU A 92 10.59 9.58 6.71
CA GLU A 92 10.26 9.76 8.12
C GLU A 92 8.76 9.92 8.38
N LYS A 93 8.02 10.64 7.51
CA LYS A 93 6.57 10.81 7.63
C LYS A 93 5.82 9.52 7.30
N TYR A 94 6.35 8.71 6.38
CA TYR A 94 5.80 7.39 6.09
C TYR A 94 5.94 6.47 7.28
N GLU A 95 7.15 6.37 7.81
CA GLU A 95 7.46 5.49 8.94
C GLU A 95 6.56 5.81 10.14
N GLN A 96 6.31 7.10 10.42
CA GLN A 96 5.40 7.55 11.46
C GLN A 96 3.93 7.16 11.24
N ARG A 97 3.51 6.94 9.99
CA ARG A 97 2.12 6.62 9.62
C ARG A 97 1.91 5.17 9.21
N PHE A 98 2.98 4.43 8.95
CA PHE A 98 2.98 3.07 8.44
C PHE A 98 2.06 2.16 9.25
N GLU A 99 2.23 2.15 10.57
CA GLU A 99 1.45 1.32 11.48
C GLU A 99 -0.05 1.59 11.42
N ASP A 100 -0.44 2.86 11.31
CA ASP A 100 -1.84 3.26 11.26
C ASP A 100 -2.47 2.95 9.91
N ILE A 101 -1.71 3.10 8.82
CA ILE A 101 -2.11 2.75 7.46
C ILE A 101 -2.30 1.23 7.36
N CYS A 102 -1.29 0.43 7.74
CA CYS A 102 -1.37 -1.03 7.68
C CYS A 102 -2.52 -1.56 8.54
N ARG A 103 -2.73 -1.01 9.75
CA ARG A 103 -3.87 -1.41 10.60
C ARG A 103 -5.22 -1.10 9.97
N GLU A 104 -5.36 0.06 9.33
CA GLU A 104 -6.59 0.44 8.63
C GLU A 104 -6.86 -0.47 7.43
N VAL A 105 -5.87 -0.68 6.57
CA VAL A 105 -5.98 -1.54 5.38
C VAL A 105 -6.24 -3.00 5.77
N ARG A 106 -5.57 -3.54 6.79
CA ARG A 106 -5.81 -4.91 7.29
C ARG A 106 -7.25 -5.11 7.74
N LYS A 107 -7.83 -4.14 8.45
CA LYS A 107 -9.22 -4.20 8.93
C LYS A 107 -10.23 -4.15 7.80
N ALA A 108 -9.88 -3.56 6.66
CA ALA A 108 -10.72 -3.45 5.49
C ALA A 108 -10.76 -4.74 4.64
N LYS A 109 -10.00 -5.78 5.01
CA LYS A 109 -9.99 -7.05 4.27
C LYS A 109 -11.43 -7.61 4.20
N PRO A 110 -11.95 -7.91 2.99
CA PRO A 110 -13.27 -8.51 2.85
C PRO A 110 -13.35 -9.84 3.61
N ASN A 111 -14.45 -10.04 4.34
CA ASN A 111 -14.78 -11.36 4.86
C ASN A 111 -15.21 -12.22 3.66
N VAL A 112 -14.40 -13.22 3.32
CA VAL A 112 -14.70 -14.20 2.27
C VAL A 112 -15.77 -15.17 2.76
#